data_AF-A0A9E1LSQ0-F1
#
_entry.id   AF-A0A9E1LSQ0-F1
#
_cell.length_a   1.000
_cell.length_b   1.000
_cell.length_c   1.000
_cell.angle_alpha   90.00
_cell.angle_beta   90.00
_cell.angle_gamma   90.00
#
_symmetry.space_group_name_H-M   'P 1'
#
loop_
_entity.id
_entity.type
_entity.pdbx_description
1 polymer ?
#
loop_
_entity_poly.entity_id
_entity_poly.type
_entity_poly.pdbx_seq_one_letter_code
_entity_poly.pdbx_strand_id
1 'polypeptide(L)'
;MWISELTLTRWRNHEQTQVSFQPGVTLFVGPNGQGKTNLLEAMRYLATLGSHRVTGSAALIGDNHPAATIFATLRHEARDVSVGLTVKRQGSSEATVSGNKAKVSEVPRWVSAVLFAPEDVSIIRGEPGFRRAFVDELVISTSPSMAAVYQDFERVLKQRNSLLKSLRSSGGRADLSTLEVWNSNFVALA
;
A
#
# COMPACT_ATOMS: atom_id res chain seq x y z
N MET A 1 5.48 16.83 -10.66
CA MET A 1 5.73 15.56 -11.40
C MET A 1 4.37 14.94 -11.67
N TRP A 2 4.15 14.31 -12.82
CA TRP A 2 2.86 13.71 -13.20
C TRP A 2 3.07 12.39 -13.95
N ILE A 3 2.10 11.49 -13.91
CA ILE A 3 2.16 10.22 -14.65
C ILE A 3 1.86 10.51 -16.12
N SER A 4 2.86 10.36 -16.99
CA SER A 4 2.70 10.52 -18.44
C SER A 4 2.26 9.24 -19.14
N GLU A 5 2.65 8.09 -18.59
CA GLU A 5 2.23 6.79 -19.10
C GLU A 5 2.01 5.83 -17.95
N LEU A 6 0.99 4.97 -18.07
CA LEU A 6 0.72 3.87 -17.16
C LEU A 6 0.51 2.59 -17.98
N THR A 7 1.27 1.56 -17.64
CA THR A 7 1.12 0.21 -18.18
C THR A 7 0.76 -0.74 -17.05
N LEU A 8 -0.30 -1.51 -17.25
CA LEU A 8 -0.77 -2.55 -16.35
C LEU A 8 -0.66 -3.89 -17.05
N THR A 9 -0.08 -4.87 -16.36
CA THR A 9 0.01 -6.26 -16.83
C THR A 9 -0.54 -7.17 -15.76
N ARG A 10 -1.59 -7.93 -16.10
CA ARG A 10 -2.28 -8.90 -15.24
C ARG A 10 -2.76 -8.28 -13.92
N TRP A 11 -3.17 -7.02 -13.95
CA TRP A 11 -3.62 -6.27 -12.77
C TRP A 11 -5.14 -6.27 -12.70
N ARG A 12 -5.72 -6.91 -11.68
CA ARG A 12 -7.17 -7.12 -11.57
C ARG A 12 -7.73 -7.72 -12.87
N ASN A 13 -8.64 -7.01 -13.54
CA ASN A 13 -9.23 -7.40 -14.83
C ASN A 13 -8.47 -6.85 -16.05
N HIS A 14 -7.32 -6.19 -15.87
CA HIS A 14 -6.46 -5.73 -16.97
C HIS A 14 -5.42 -6.80 -17.29
N GLU A 15 -5.60 -7.53 -18.39
CA GLU A 15 -4.59 -8.47 -18.89
C GLU A 15 -3.33 -7.71 -19.36
N GLN A 16 -3.55 -6.73 -20.23
CA GLN A 16 -2.55 -5.75 -20.64
C GLN A 16 -3.26 -4.44 -20.99
N THR A 17 -2.83 -3.33 -20.41
CA THR A 17 -3.39 -2.01 -20.68
C THR A 17 -2.29 -0.98 -20.65
N GLN A 18 -2.25 -0.12 -21.67
CA GLN A 18 -1.33 1.02 -21.73
C GLN A 18 -2.14 2.28 -21.95
N VAL A 19 -1.88 3.31 -21.14
CA VAL A 19 -2.55 4.60 -21.22
C VAL A 19 -1.51 5.71 -21.18
N SER A 20 -1.57 6.60 -22.17
CA SER A 20 -0.81 7.84 -22.17
C SER A 20 -1.70 8.97 -21.67
N PHE A 21 -1.13 9.84 -20.85
CA PHE A 21 -1.80 10.97 -20.24
C PHE A 21 -1.25 12.28 -20.82
N GLN A 22 -2.07 13.32 -20.70
CA GLN A 22 -1.63 14.70 -20.87
C GLN A 22 -1.81 15.43 -19.54
N PRO A 23 -1.09 16.54 -19.29
CA PRO A 23 -1.34 17.38 -18.14
C PRO A 23 -2.80 17.85 -18.10
N GLY A 24 -3.41 17.83 -16.92
CA GLY A 24 -4.79 18.25 -16.70
C GLY A 24 -5.73 17.09 -16.42
N VAL A 25 -6.99 17.27 -16.80
CA VAL A 25 -8.07 16.32 -16.47
C VAL A 25 -8.14 15.23 -17.52
N THR A 26 -8.08 13.97 -17.08
CA THR A 26 -8.35 12.80 -17.90
C THR A 26 -9.65 12.14 -17.43
N LEU A 27 -10.58 11.91 -18.34
CA LEU A 27 -11.86 11.27 -18.05
C LEU A 27 -11.90 9.85 -18.61
N PHE A 28 -12.11 8.87 -17.73
CA PHE A 28 -12.36 7.49 -18.13
C PHE A 28 -13.86 7.23 -18.20
N VAL A 29 -14.38 6.98 -19.40
CA VAL A 29 -15.80 6.71 -19.63
C VAL A 29 -15.97 5.25 -20.08
N GLY A 30 -17.02 4.61 -19.56
CA GLY A 30 -17.40 3.27 -19.99
C GLY A 30 -18.35 2.61 -19.00
N PRO A 31 -18.91 1.44 -19.33
CA PRO A 31 -19.78 0.67 -18.44
C PRO A 31 -19.12 0.33 -17.09
N ASN A 32 -19.95 0.06 -16.08
CA ASN A 32 -19.47 -0.46 -14.80
C ASN A 32 -18.80 -1.83 -14.97
N GLY A 33 -17.80 -2.13 -14.13
CA GLY A 33 -17.04 -3.38 -14.21
C GLY A 33 -15.90 -3.40 -15.24
N GLN A 34 -15.75 -2.38 -16.08
CA GLN A 34 -14.71 -2.31 -17.13
C GLN A 34 -13.30 -1.96 -16.63
N GLY A 35 -13.04 -1.97 -15.33
CA GLY A 35 -11.70 -1.72 -14.78
C GLY A 35 -11.33 -0.25 -14.55
N LYS A 36 -12.22 0.71 -14.79
CA LYS A 36 -11.96 2.15 -14.52
C LYS A 36 -11.38 2.41 -13.12
N THR A 37 -12.01 1.84 -12.09
CA THR A 37 -11.54 1.93 -10.70
C THR A 37 -10.26 1.15 -10.46
N ASN A 38 -10.01 0.05 -11.19
CA ASN A 38 -8.80 -0.76 -11.05
C ASN A 38 -7.57 -0.02 -11.60
N LEU A 39 -7.76 0.82 -12.61
CA LEU A 39 -6.73 1.72 -13.15
C LEU A 39 -6.33 2.78 -12.11
N LEU A 40 -7.32 3.45 -11.49
CA LEU A 40 -7.06 4.40 -10.39
C LEU A 40 -6.44 3.71 -9.17
N GLU A 41 -6.87 2.48 -8.88
CA GLU A 41 -6.28 1.65 -7.81
C GLU A 41 -4.79 1.38 -8.07
N ALA A 42 -4.38 1.11 -9.31
CA ALA A 42 -2.97 0.91 -9.64
C ALA A 42 -2.13 2.17 -9.37
N MET A 43 -2.62 3.34 -9.77
CA MET A 43 -1.94 4.63 -9.51
C MET A 43 -1.81 4.90 -8.01
N ARG A 44 -2.89 4.70 -7.24
CA ARG A 44 -2.85 4.82 -5.77
C ARG A 44 -1.91 3.80 -5.14
N TYR A 45 -1.85 2.58 -5.69
CA TYR A 45 -0.99 1.54 -5.16
C TYR A 45 0.49 1.88 -5.31
N LEU A 46 0.89 2.56 -6.40
CA LEU A 46 2.25 3.12 -6.49
C LEU A 46 2.53 4.16 -5.41
N ALA A 47 1.54 4.99 -5.08
CA ALA A 47 1.69 6.06 -4.09
C ALA A 47 1.69 5.57 -2.63
N THR A 48 1.13 4.40 -2.35
CA THR A 48 0.81 3.98 -0.96
C THR A 48 1.25 2.56 -0.63
N LEU A 49 1.51 1.71 -1.63
CA LEU A 49 1.65 0.25 -1.51
C LEU A 49 0.44 -0.45 -0.89
N GLY A 50 -0.70 0.22 -0.83
CA GLY A 50 -1.94 -0.27 -0.22
C GLY A 50 -3.14 -0.16 -1.16
N SER A 51 -4.03 -1.14 -1.09
CA SER A 51 -5.36 -1.05 -1.71
C SER A 51 -6.38 -0.52 -0.70
N HIS A 52 -7.26 0.35 -1.17
CA HIS A 52 -8.41 0.84 -0.41
C HIS A 52 -9.57 -0.19 -0.36
N ARG A 53 -9.52 -1.25 -1.19
CA ARG A 53 -10.63 -2.20 -1.38
C ARG A 53 -10.38 -3.58 -0.79
N VAL A 54 -9.12 -3.99 -0.70
CA VAL A 54 -8.77 -5.36 -0.28
C VAL A 54 -7.59 -5.37 0.67
N THR A 55 -7.67 -6.23 1.67
CA THR A 55 -6.52 -6.58 2.52
C THR A 55 -5.69 -7.65 1.82
N GLY A 56 -4.42 -7.35 1.54
CA GLY A 56 -3.49 -8.27 0.91
C GLY A 56 -3.40 -8.11 -0.62
N SER A 57 -2.22 -8.42 -1.14
CA SER A 57 -1.82 -8.08 -2.51
C SER A 57 -2.24 -9.11 -3.56
N ALA A 58 -2.57 -10.35 -3.15
CA ALA A 58 -2.96 -11.43 -4.05
C ALA A 58 -4.27 -11.14 -4.82
N ALA A 59 -5.19 -10.38 -4.22
CA ALA A 59 -6.45 -9.98 -4.87
C ALA A 59 -6.27 -8.89 -5.95
N LEU A 60 -5.08 -8.28 -6.02
CA LEU A 60 -4.70 -7.29 -7.05
C LEU A 60 -4.18 -7.96 -8.32
N ILE A 61 -3.79 -9.23 -8.21
CA ILE A 61 -3.25 -10.01 -9.31
C ILE A 61 -4.42 -10.65 -10.06
N GLY A 62 -4.38 -10.57 -11.39
CA GLY A 62 -5.35 -11.21 -12.27
C GLY A 62 -5.47 -12.70 -11.98
N ASP A 63 -6.63 -13.24 -12.30
CA ASP A 63 -6.95 -14.63 -12.01
C ASP A 63 -5.97 -15.57 -12.72
N ASN A 64 -5.57 -16.64 -12.05
CA ASN A 64 -4.62 -17.65 -12.56
C ASN A 64 -3.22 -17.14 -12.94
N HIS A 65 -2.87 -15.90 -12.60
CA HIS A 65 -1.51 -15.38 -12.81
C HIS A 65 -0.67 -15.38 -11.54
N PRO A 66 0.64 -15.69 -11.62
CA PRO A 66 1.52 -15.70 -10.45
C PRO A 66 1.92 -14.30 -9.97
N ALA A 67 1.81 -13.29 -10.85
CA ALA A 67 2.21 -11.92 -10.57
C ALA A 67 1.49 -10.91 -11.47
N ALA A 68 1.45 -9.66 -11.01
CA ALA A 68 0.96 -8.50 -11.74
C ALA A 68 1.98 -7.37 -11.67
N THR A 69 2.05 -6.54 -12.71
CA THR A 69 3.01 -5.44 -12.79
C THR A 69 2.29 -4.13 -13.10
N ILE A 70 2.66 -3.10 -12.35
CA ILE A 70 2.35 -1.70 -12.66
C ILE A 70 3.65 -1.05 -13.11
N PHE A 71 3.63 -0.39 -14.25
CA PHE A 71 4.74 0.43 -14.73
C PHE A 71 4.22 1.82 -15.02
N ALA A 72 4.87 2.85 -14.49
CA ALA A 72 4.53 4.24 -14.71
C ALA A 72 5.74 5.03 -15.17
N THR A 73 5.54 5.88 -16.17
CA THR A 73 6.51 6.92 -16.54
C THR A 73 6.05 8.22 -15.90
N LEU A 74 6.92 8.82 -15.12
CA LEU A 74 6.69 10.05 -14.39
C LEU A 74 7.48 11.17 -15.03
N ARG A 75 6.81 12.27 -15.40
CA ARG A 75 7.43 13.42 -16.04
C ARG A 75 7.49 14.62 -15.09
N HIS A 76 8.66 15.24 -15.02
CA HIS A 76 8.87 16.52 -14.37
C HIS A 76 9.80 17.38 -15.23
N GLU A 77 9.25 18.46 -15.81
CA GLU A 77 9.97 19.30 -16.77
C GLU A 77 10.57 18.47 -17.92
N ALA A 78 11.90 18.46 -18.06
CA ALA A 78 12.64 17.70 -19.07
C ALA A 78 13.17 16.34 -18.57
N ARG A 79 12.74 15.88 -17.38
CA ARG A 79 13.18 14.60 -16.80
C ARG A 79 12.03 13.61 -16.70
N ASP A 80 12.28 12.42 -17.24
CA ASP A 80 11.41 11.26 -17.09
C ASP A 80 12.03 10.27 -16.12
N VAL A 81 11.21 9.71 -15.23
CA VAL A 81 11.56 8.63 -14.31
C VAL A 81 10.58 7.50 -14.52
N SER A 82 11.08 6.30 -14.80
CA SER A 82 10.25 5.11 -14.85
C SER A 82 10.19 4.42 -13.49
N VAL A 83 9.00 3.97 -13.10
CA VAL A 83 8.77 3.25 -11.85
C VAL A 83 8.02 1.96 -12.18
N GLY A 84 8.62 0.82 -11.89
CA GLY A 84 8.01 -0.50 -12.03
C GLY A 84 7.77 -1.13 -10.66
N LEU A 85 6.61 -1.75 -10.48
CA LEU A 85 6.26 -2.50 -9.29
C LEU A 85 5.59 -3.82 -9.69
N THR A 86 6.21 -4.93 -9.33
CA THR A 86 5.69 -6.28 -9.56
C THR A 86 5.25 -6.89 -8.25
N VAL A 87 3.96 -7.17 -8.16
CA VAL A 87 3.31 -7.84 -7.03
C VAL A 87 3.21 -9.33 -7.35
N LYS A 88 3.71 -10.18 -6.45
CA LYS A 88 3.71 -11.64 -6.62
C LYS A 88 2.70 -12.30 -5.67
N ARG A 89 2.03 -13.37 -6.12
CA ARG A 89 1.14 -14.19 -5.25
C ARG A 89 1.93 -14.92 -4.18
N GLN A 90 3.14 -15.36 -4.53
CA GLN A 90 4.08 -16.04 -3.66
C GLN A 90 5.45 -15.36 -3.75
N GLY A 91 6.14 -15.26 -2.62
CA GLY A 91 7.41 -14.57 -2.51
C GLY A 91 7.29 -13.04 -2.39
N SER A 92 8.43 -12.37 -2.38
CA SER A 92 8.50 -10.92 -2.20
C SER A 92 8.18 -10.18 -3.48
N SER A 93 7.46 -9.05 -3.35
CA SER A 93 7.27 -8.10 -4.46
C SER A 93 8.59 -7.44 -4.82
N GLU A 94 8.69 -6.94 -6.06
CA GLU A 94 9.90 -6.36 -6.64
C GLU A 94 9.61 -4.99 -7.23
N ALA A 95 10.58 -4.08 -7.16
CA ALA A 95 10.44 -2.75 -7.71
C ALA A 95 11.66 -2.36 -8.55
N THR A 96 11.43 -1.52 -9.56
CA THR A 96 12.47 -0.89 -10.36
C THR A 96 12.23 0.61 -10.47
N VAL A 97 13.32 1.38 -10.51
CA VAL A 97 13.29 2.83 -10.75
C VAL A 97 14.37 3.17 -11.77
N SER A 98 13.98 3.82 -12.87
CA SER A 98 14.86 4.14 -14.00
C SER A 98 15.66 2.92 -14.48
N GLY A 99 15.01 1.75 -14.52
CA GLY A 99 15.61 0.47 -14.94
C GLY A 99 16.43 -0.25 -13.85
N ASN A 100 16.73 0.37 -12.72
CA ASN A 100 17.51 -0.24 -11.64
C ASN A 100 16.62 -0.88 -10.58
N LYS A 101 17.09 -1.96 -9.95
CA LYS A 101 16.38 -2.58 -8.82
C LYS A 101 16.29 -1.60 -7.64
N ALA A 102 15.08 -1.44 -7.09
CA ALA A 102 14.80 -0.58 -5.95
C ALA A 102 14.11 -1.36 -4.83
N LYS A 103 14.09 -0.80 -3.62
CA LYS A 103 13.27 -1.39 -2.54
C LYS A 103 11.81 -1.05 -2.78
N VAL A 104 10.91 -2.01 -2.57
CA VAL A 104 9.47 -1.77 -2.70
C VAL A 104 9.01 -0.62 -1.80
N SER A 105 9.56 -0.51 -0.60
CA SER A 105 9.27 0.57 0.35
C SER A 105 9.68 1.97 -0.13
N GLU A 106 10.49 2.07 -1.19
CA GLU A 106 10.91 3.37 -1.76
C GLU A 106 9.97 3.84 -2.88
N VAL A 107 9.10 2.98 -3.42
CA VAL A 107 8.18 3.34 -4.53
C VAL A 107 7.27 4.53 -4.20
N PRO A 108 6.64 4.62 -3.01
CA PRO A 108 5.82 5.78 -2.61
C PRO A 108 6.53 7.14 -2.69
N ARG A 109 7.87 7.18 -2.67
CA ARG A 109 8.63 8.43 -2.77
C ARG A 109 8.52 9.08 -4.15
N TRP A 110 8.16 8.33 -5.18
CA TRP A 110 8.12 8.78 -6.56
C TRP A 110 6.73 9.24 -7.00
N VAL A 111 5.68 8.66 -6.42
CA VAL A 111 4.29 8.93 -6.81
C VAL A 111 3.53 9.45 -5.60
N SER A 112 2.93 10.63 -5.74
CA SER A 112 1.98 11.16 -4.78
C SER A 112 0.60 11.21 -5.42
N ALA A 113 -0.40 10.64 -4.73
CA ALA A 113 -1.77 10.61 -5.20
C ALA A 113 -2.74 10.69 -4.04
N VAL A 114 -3.84 11.42 -4.24
CA VAL A 114 -5.00 11.41 -3.34
C VAL A 114 -6.14 10.77 -4.11
N LEU A 115 -6.68 9.68 -3.55
CA LEU A 115 -7.87 9.04 -4.11
C LEU A 115 -9.09 9.53 -3.33
N PHE A 116 -10.09 10.03 -4.05
CA PHE A 116 -11.43 10.24 -3.53
C PHE A 116 -12.27 9.06 -3.96
N ALA A 117 -12.81 8.31 -3.01
CA ALA A 117 -13.55 7.09 -3.24
C ALA A 117 -14.91 7.11 -2.52
N PRO A 118 -15.95 6.44 -3.05
CA PRO A 118 -17.25 6.36 -2.37
C PRO A 118 -17.16 5.83 -0.93
N GLU A 119 -16.17 4.98 -0.65
CA GLU A 119 -15.95 4.35 0.65
C GLU A 119 -15.46 5.33 1.73
N ASP A 120 -14.98 6.53 1.34
CA ASP A 120 -14.48 7.57 2.25
C ASP A 120 -15.55 8.06 3.24
N VAL A 121 -16.83 7.80 2.98
CA VAL A 121 -17.93 8.03 3.94
C VAL A 121 -17.70 7.30 5.28
N SER A 122 -16.95 6.19 5.26
CA SER A 122 -16.60 5.39 6.43
C SER A 122 -15.67 6.11 7.39
N ILE A 123 -14.91 7.12 6.92
CA ILE A 123 -14.11 7.97 7.80
C ILE A 123 -15.03 8.74 8.76
N ILE A 124 -16.18 9.20 8.26
CA ILE A 124 -17.13 9.99 9.03
C ILE A 124 -18.07 9.11 9.86
N ARG A 125 -18.68 8.10 9.24
CA ARG A 125 -19.76 7.30 9.85
C ARG A 125 -19.34 5.92 10.34
N GLY A 126 -18.12 5.49 10.02
CA GLY A 126 -17.63 4.17 10.36
C GLY A 126 -16.97 4.09 11.73
N GLU A 127 -16.52 2.89 12.03
CA GLU A 127 -15.78 2.55 13.23
C GLU A 127 -14.49 3.38 13.37
N PRO A 128 -13.98 3.58 14.60
CA PRO A 128 -12.71 4.29 14.85
C PRO A 128 -11.52 3.77 14.05
N GLY A 129 -11.54 2.49 13.64
CA GLY A 129 -10.49 1.89 12.81
C GLY A 129 -10.29 2.61 11.47
N PHE A 130 -11.37 3.05 10.80
CA PHE A 130 -11.26 3.77 9.53
C PHE A 130 -10.57 5.12 9.69
N ARG A 131 -10.91 5.86 10.77
CA ARG A 131 -10.27 7.15 11.08
C ARG A 131 -8.79 6.98 11.42
N ARG A 132 -8.43 5.97 12.21
CA ARG A 132 -7.02 5.68 12.53
C ARG A 132 -6.22 5.36 11.27
N ALA A 133 -6.70 4.41 10.46
CA ALA A 133 -6.04 4.02 9.22
C ALA A 133 -5.85 5.22 8.26
N PHE A 134 -6.86 6.09 8.15
CA PHE A 134 -6.78 7.31 7.36
C PHE A 134 -5.72 8.29 7.89
N VAL A 135 -5.67 8.53 9.21
CA VAL A 135 -4.67 9.40 9.83
C VAL A 135 -3.26 8.81 9.69
N ASP A 136 -3.10 7.50 9.90
CA ASP A 136 -1.81 6.80 9.75
C ASP A 136 -1.27 6.95 8.32
N GLU A 137 -2.13 6.75 7.31
CA GLU A 137 -1.76 6.94 5.90
C GLU A 137 -1.39 8.39 5.57
N LEU A 138 -2.13 9.37 6.11
CA LEU A 138 -1.83 10.80 5.96
C LEU A 138 -0.49 11.18 6.59
N VAL A 139 -0.20 10.68 7.79
CA VAL A 139 1.07 10.95 8.48
C VAL A 139 2.24 10.35 7.71
N ILE A 140 2.10 9.12 7.20
CA ILE A 140 3.15 8.47 6.42
C ILE A 140 3.39 9.17 5.08
N SER A 141 2.32 9.60 4.39
CA SER A 141 2.45 10.29 3.09
C SER A 141 3.09 11.67 3.22
N THR A 142 2.92 12.35 4.35
CA THR A 142 3.52 13.68 4.63
C THR A 142 4.89 13.58 5.30
N SER A 143 5.12 12.55 6.11
CA SER A 143 6.37 12.29 6.83
C SER A 143 6.80 10.83 6.63
N PRO A 144 7.51 10.50 5.53
CA PRO A 144 7.87 9.12 5.19
C PRO A 144 8.69 8.38 6.25
N SER A 145 9.41 9.09 7.13
CA SER A 145 10.13 8.48 8.27
C SER A 145 9.19 7.79 9.26
N MET A 146 7.93 8.22 9.35
CA MET A 146 6.93 7.63 10.24
C MET A 146 6.52 6.21 9.81
N ALA A 147 6.77 5.81 8.56
CA ALA A 147 6.49 4.45 8.11
C ALA A 147 7.26 3.40 8.94
N ALA A 148 8.52 3.69 9.30
CA ALA A 148 9.33 2.80 10.12
C ALA A 148 8.78 2.71 11.56
N VAL A 149 8.43 3.85 12.14
CA VAL A 149 7.83 3.93 13.49
C VAL A 149 6.52 3.14 13.55
N TYR A 150 5.63 3.32 12.57
CA TYR A 150 4.37 2.60 12.48
C TYR A 150 4.58 1.07 12.34
N GLN A 151 5.54 0.64 11.50
CA GLN A 151 5.88 -0.78 11.36
C GLN A 151 6.42 -1.38 12.66
N ASP A 152 7.26 -0.65 13.38
CA ASP A 152 7.78 -1.09 14.68
C ASP A 152 6.68 -1.18 15.73
N PHE A 153 5.76 -0.20 15.77
CA PHE A 153 4.60 -0.23 16.66
C PHE A 153 3.73 -1.46 16.41
N GLU A 154 3.35 -1.71 15.15
CA GLU A 154 2.54 -2.88 14.75
C GLU A 154 3.23 -4.20 15.11
N ARG A 155 4.55 -4.28 14.90
CA ARG A 155 5.36 -5.46 15.28
C ARG A 155 5.34 -5.69 16.79
N VAL A 156 5.60 -4.65 17.58
CA VAL A 156 5.60 -4.71 19.06
C VAL A 156 4.21 -5.10 19.57
N LEU A 157 3.16 -4.46 19.05
CA LEU A 157 1.76 -4.77 19.40
C LEU A 157 1.42 -6.24 19.11
N LYS A 158 1.82 -6.76 17.94
CA LYS A 158 1.58 -8.16 17.56
C LYS A 158 2.33 -9.13 18.48
N GLN A 159 3.60 -8.88 18.77
CA GLN A 159 4.41 -9.71 19.68
C GLN A 159 3.81 -9.73 21.09
N ARG A 160 3.46 -8.55 21.61
CA ARG A 160 2.78 -8.40 22.90
C ARG A 160 1.47 -9.19 22.95
N ASN A 161 0.63 -9.04 21.92
CA ASN A 161 -0.66 -9.76 21.85
C ASN A 161 -0.48 -11.27 21.73
N SER A 162 0.55 -11.75 21.01
CA SER A 162 0.88 -13.17 20.90
C SER A 162 1.34 -13.74 22.25
N LEU A 163 2.18 -12.99 22.97
CA LEU A 163 2.63 -13.35 24.31
C LEU A 163 1.46 -13.42 25.29
N LEU A 164 0.57 -12.42 25.31
CA LEU A 164 -0.61 -12.45 26.19
C LEU A 164 -1.51 -13.68 25.93
N LYS A 165 -1.66 -14.08 24.66
CA LYS A 165 -2.39 -15.30 24.30
C LYS A 165 -1.69 -16.56 24.81
N SER A 166 -0.36 -16.65 24.70
CA SER A 166 0.40 -17.81 25.17
C SER A 166 0.42 -17.91 26.71
N LEU A 167 0.50 -16.78 27.42
CA LEU A 167 0.38 -16.72 28.88
C LEU A 167 -0.98 -17.26 29.37
N ARG A 168 -2.06 -16.90 28.65
CA ARG A 168 -3.42 -17.41 28.95
C ARG A 168 -3.51 -18.92 28.75
N SER A 169 -2.91 -19.47 27.69
CA SER A 169 -2.95 -20.92 27.42
C SER A 169 -2.05 -21.74 28.36
N SER A 170 -1.01 -21.14 28.94
CA SER A 170 -0.06 -21.81 29.84
C SER A 170 -0.45 -21.74 31.32
N GLY A 171 -1.68 -21.30 31.64
CA GLY A 171 -2.20 -21.30 33.00
C GLY A 171 -1.48 -20.34 33.96
N GLY A 172 -0.87 -19.27 33.44
CA GLY A 172 -0.25 -18.23 34.27
C GLY A 172 1.13 -18.56 34.85
N ARG A 173 1.78 -19.66 34.43
CA ARG A 173 3.14 -20.04 34.88
C ARG A 173 4.28 -19.48 34.02
N ALA A 174 3.98 -18.62 33.07
CA ALA A 174 4.96 -18.11 32.12
C ALA A 174 5.58 -16.78 32.57
N ASP A 175 6.84 -16.60 32.21
CA ASP A 175 7.69 -15.50 32.65
C ASP A 175 7.16 -14.13 32.18
N LEU A 176 6.78 -13.28 33.15
CA LEU A 176 6.26 -11.93 32.93
C LEU A 176 7.35 -10.92 32.57
N SER A 177 8.63 -11.24 32.80
CA SER A 177 9.75 -10.34 32.50
C SER A 177 9.77 -9.94 31.02
N THR A 178 9.43 -10.89 30.14
CA THR A 178 9.35 -10.64 28.70
C THR A 178 8.18 -9.71 28.35
N LEU A 179 7.08 -9.77 29.10
CA LEU A 179 5.93 -8.88 28.90
C LEU A 179 6.26 -7.44 29.30
N GLU A 180 7.06 -7.23 30.35
CA GLU A 180 7.52 -5.90 30.75
C GLU A 180 8.38 -5.23 29.68
N VAL A 181 9.27 -5.99 29.03
CA VAL A 181 10.07 -5.50 27.90
C VAL A 181 9.18 -5.06 26.74
N TRP A 182 8.20 -5.87 26.35
CA TRP A 182 7.27 -5.50 25.28
C TRP A 182 6.36 -4.34 25.65
N ASN A 183 5.95 -4.22 26.91
CA ASN A 183 5.19 -3.06 27.39
C ASN A 183 6.01 -1.77 27.30
N SER A 184 7.28 -1.83 27.70
CA SER A 184 8.19 -0.67 27.65
C SER A 184 8.41 -0.20 26.21
N ASN A 185 8.65 -1.14 25.29
CA ASN A 185 8.75 -0.85 23.86
C ASN A 185 7.45 -0.29 23.27
N PHE A 186 6.29 -0.79 23.73
CA PHE A 186 5.00 -0.29 23.27
C PHE A 186 4.77 1.17 23.69
N VAL A 187 5.05 1.50 24.96
CA VAL A 187 4.92 2.88 25.48
C VAL A 187 5.87 3.85 24.79
N ALA A 188 7.09 3.42 24.44
CA ALA A 188 8.05 4.27 23.74
C ALA A 188 7.63 4.64 22.30
N LEU A 189 6.72 3.86 21.70
CA LEU A 189 6.25 4.03 20.32
C LEU A 189 4.81 4.58 20.23
N ALA A 190 4.09 4.65 21.35
CA ALA A 190 2.69 5.08 21.44
C ALA A 190 2.58 6.55 21.83
#